data_AF-A0A955PXL0-F1
#
_entry.id   AF-A0A955PXL0-F1
#
_cell.length_a   1.000
_cell.length_b   1.000
_cell.length_c   1.000
_cell.angle_alpha   90.00
_cell.angle_beta   90.00
_cell.angle_gamma   90.00
#
_symmetry.space_group_name_H-M   'P 1'
#
loop_
_entity.id
_entity.type
_entity.pdbx_description
1 polymer ?
#
loop_
_entity_poly.entity_id
_entity_poly.type
_entity_poly.pdbx_seq_one_letter_code
_entity_poly.pdbx_strand_id
1 'polypeptide(L)'
;FRKKWHAESSAPGKIARLLSAFLFKDKGFSGNRIHYHDPDNSYLHRVIESRQGIPISLSAIYVFVGNRLNLPLSGVGMPGHFLVKIEGEPIPQFVDCFNGGAFLREQDCEQFITASGLDYSPEFLEKSPTRLILARMLR
;
A
#
# COMPACT_ATOMS: atom_id res chain seq x y z
N PHE A 1 -13.70 -7.57 -31.69
CA PHE A 1 -12.89 -8.38 -30.75
C PHE A 1 -12.65 -7.66 -29.41
N ARG A 2 -13.71 -7.42 -28.62
CA ARG A 2 -13.55 -6.98 -27.23
C ARG A 2 -14.48 -7.84 -26.38
N LYS A 3 -14.00 -9.04 -26.03
CA LYS A 3 -14.71 -9.93 -25.10
C LYS A 3 -14.85 -9.16 -23.79
N LYS A 4 -16.06 -8.72 -23.45
CA LYS A 4 -16.38 -8.21 -22.12
C LYS A 4 -16.15 -9.36 -21.16
N TRP A 5 -15.10 -9.25 -20.36
CA TRP A 5 -14.90 -10.12 -19.21
C TRP A 5 -16.02 -9.80 -18.21
N HIS A 6 -17.07 -10.60 -18.21
CA HIS A 6 -17.98 -10.69 -17.08
C HIS A 6 -17.29 -11.57 -16.04
N ALA A 7 -16.30 -11.01 -15.35
CA ALA A 7 -15.95 -11.56 -14.05
C ALA A 7 -17.17 -11.30 -13.16
N GLU A 8 -17.73 -12.35 -12.54
CA GLU A 8 -18.53 -12.17 -11.33
C GLU A 8 -17.79 -11.15 -10.44
N SER A 9 -18.51 -10.14 -9.96
CA SER A 9 -17.92 -9.05 -9.17
C SER A 9 -17.20 -9.64 -7.97
N SER A 10 -15.90 -9.89 -8.11
CA SER A 10 -15.09 -10.47 -7.06
C SER A 10 -14.91 -9.40 -5.99
N ALA A 11 -15.14 -9.75 -4.72
CA ALA A 11 -15.01 -8.81 -3.61
C ALA A 11 -13.66 -8.06 -3.70
N PRO A 12 -13.64 -6.72 -3.52
CA PRO A 12 -12.42 -5.91 -3.62
C PRO A 12 -11.22 -6.50 -2.87
N GLY A 13 -11.44 -7.01 -1.66
CA GLY A 13 -10.39 -7.67 -0.87
C GLY A 13 -9.77 -8.91 -1.53
N LYS A 14 -10.53 -9.68 -2.32
CA LYS A 14 -9.99 -10.84 -3.06
C LYS A 14 -9.06 -10.39 -4.18
N ILE A 15 -9.46 -9.38 -4.97
CA ILE A 15 -8.65 -8.86 -6.05
C ILE A 15 -7.41 -8.16 -5.50
N ALA A 16 -7.54 -7.42 -4.39
CA ALA A 16 -6.42 -6.82 -3.67
C ALA A 16 -5.38 -7.87 -3.22
N ARG A 17 -5.83 -9.02 -2.69
CA ARG A 17 -4.93 -10.14 -2.33
C ARG A 17 -4.18 -10.70 -3.54
N LEU A 18 -4.86 -10.87 -4.66
CA LEU A 18 -4.23 -11.29 -5.91
C LEU A 18 -3.21 -10.27 -6.41
N LEU A 19 -3.52 -8.97 -6.31
CA LEU A 19 -2.61 -7.89 -6.67
C LEU A 19 -1.36 -7.89 -5.77
N SER A 20 -1.52 -8.10 -4.46
CA SER A 20 -0.39 -8.22 -3.53
C SER A 20 0.50 -9.40 -3.88
N ALA A 21 -0.08 -10.58 -4.11
CA ALA A 21 0.69 -11.74 -4.55
C ALA A 21 1.44 -11.46 -5.86
N PHE A 22 0.76 -10.88 -6.85
CA PHE A 22 1.37 -10.56 -8.13
C PHE A 22 2.54 -9.58 -8.00
N LEU A 23 2.37 -8.47 -7.28
CA LEU A 23 3.42 -7.45 -7.17
C LEU A 23 4.59 -7.91 -6.29
N PHE A 24 4.32 -8.43 -5.10
CA PHE A 24 5.38 -8.66 -4.10
C PHE A 24 5.96 -10.08 -4.16
N LYS A 25 5.20 -11.07 -4.65
CA LYS A 25 5.71 -12.44 -4.84
C LYS A 25 6.16 -12.69 -6.27
N ASP A 26 5.30 -12.44 -7.27
CA ASP A 26 5.61 -12.82 -8.65
C ASP A 26 6.52 -11.82 -9.37
N LYS A 27 6.31 -10.51 -9.11
CA LYS A 27 7.17 -9.44 -9.66
C LYS A 27 8.34 -9.10 -8.74
N GLY A 28 8.32 -9.50 -7.49
CA GLY A 28 9.44 -9.34 -6.55
C GLY A 28 9.67 -7.91 -6.09
N PHE A 29 8.61 -7.07 -6.06
CA PHE A 29 8.69 -5.79 -5.37
C PHE A 29 8.96 -6.02 -3.88
N SER A 30 9.83 -5.21 -3.27
CA SER A 30 10.20 -5.38 -1.86
C SER A 30 10.66 -4.07 -1.22
N GLY A 31 10.51 -3.98 0.10
CA GLY A 31 11.06 -2.88 0.89
C GLY A 31 12.58 -2.92 0.95
N ASN A 32 13.26 -1.81 0.64
CA ASN A 32 14.70 -1.72 0.78
C ASN A 32 15.09 -1.46 2.24
N ARG A 33 15.45 -2.51 2.99
CA ARG A 33 15.85 -2.38 4.40
C ARG A 33 17.33 -2.06 4.58
N ILE A 34 18.16 -2.40 3.60
CA ILE A 34 19.63 -2.25 3.68
C ILE A 34 19.99 -0.80 3.37
N HIS A 35 19.46 -0.26 2.28
CA HIS A 35 19.72 1.10 1.83
C HIS A 35 18.45 1.94 1.90
N TYR A 36 17.76 1.92 3.04
CA TYR A 36 16.43 2.53 3.20
C TYR A 36 16.39 4.01 2.80
N HIS A 37 17.43 4.77 3.15
CA HIS A 37 17.54 6.20 2.89
C HIS A 37 18.11 6.56 1.51
N ASP A 38 18.33 5.58 0.63
CA ASP A 38 18.73 5.85 -0.75
C ASP A 38 17.60 6.61 -1.48
N PRO A 39 17.86 7.80 -2.06
CA PRO A 39 16.85 8.59 -2.75
C PRO A 39 16.20 7.84 -3.92
N ASP A 40 16.89 6.89 -4.54
CA ASP A 40 16.33 6.09 -5.64
C ASP A 40 15.13 5.25 -5.18
N ASN A 41 15.01 4.95 -3.89
CA ASN A 41 13.83 4.27 -3.34
C ASN A 41 12.56 5.14 -3.35
N SER A 42 12.65 6.44 -3.61
CA SER A 42 11.51 7.37 -3.70
C SER A 42 11.10 7.66 -5.14
N TYR A 43 12.03 7.57 -6.09
CA TYR A 43 11.76 7.85 -7.50
C TYR A 43 11.08 6.68 -8.18
N LEU A 44 9.79 6.82 -8.53
CA LEU A 44 8.99 5.70 -9.07
C LEU A 44 9.61 5.01 -10.29
N HIS A 45 10.31 5.73 -11.16
CA HIS A 45 10.99 5.12 -12.30
C HIS A 45 12.11 4.16 -11.84
N ARG A 46 12.91 4.57 -10.84
CA ARG A 46 13.94 3.72 -10.21
C ARG A 46 13.33 2.55 -9.45
N VAL A 47 12.27 2.78 -8.68
CA VAL A 47 11.57 1.73 -7.93
C VAL A 47 11.00 0.66 -8.88
N ILE A 48 10.52 1.05 -10.07
CA ILE A 48 10.04 0.09 -11.07
C ILE A 48 11.21 -0.73 -11.67
N GLU A 49 12.36 -0.09 -11.91
CA GLU A 49 13.57 -0.74 -12.43
C GLU A 49 14.18 -1.70 -11.40
N SER A 50 14.42 -1.23 -10.18
CA SER A 50 15.08 -1.96 -9.09
C SER A 50 14.14 -2.94 -8.38
N ARG A 51 12.82 -2.69 -8.44
CA ARG A 51 11.77 -3.36 -7.65
C ARG A 51 11.97 -3.20 -6.14
N GLN A 52 12.75 -2.20 -5.73
CA GLN A 52 13.01 -1.85 -4.34
C GLN A 52 12.59 -0.42 -4.06
N GLY A 53 11.93 -0.20 -2.92
CA GLY A 53 11.45 1.14 -2.55
C GLY A 53 11.16 1.31 -1.06
N ILE A 54 10.77 2.52 -0.69
CA ILE A 54 10.24 2.87 0.65
C ILE A 54 8.73 2.65 0.73
N PRO A 55 8.10 2.62 1.94
CA PRO A 55 6.69 2.28 2.11
C PRO A 55 5.73 3.07 1.22
N ILE A 56 5.91 4.39 1.12
CA ILE A 56 5.04 5.26 0.32
C ILE A 56 5.18 5.02 -1.19
N SER A 57 6.38 4.71 -1.68
CA SER A 57 6.64 4.47 -3.11
C SER A 57 6.01 3.15 -3.58
N LEU A 58 6.17 2.08 -2.81
CA LEU A 58 5.58 0.78 -3.08
C LEU A 58 4.05 0.83 -2.99
N SER A 59 3.53 1.56 -2.01
CA SER A 59 2.10 1.82 -1.86
C SER A 59 1.54 2.62 -3.04
N ALA A 60 2.27 3.60 -3.56
CA ALA A 60 1.87 4.34 -4.76
C ALA A 60 1.75 3.42 -5.99
N ILE A 61 2.72 2.52 -6.21
CA ILE A 61 2.64 1.51 -7.28
C ILE A 61 1.40 0.63 -7.11
N TYR A 62 1.16 0.14 -5.90
CA TYR A 62 0.00 -0.69 -5.59
C TYR A 62 -1.31 0.03 -5.90
N VAL A 63 -1.47 1.28 -5.45
CA VAL A 63 -2.64 2.13 -5.73
C VAL A 63 -2.77 2.40 -7.23
N PHE A 64 -1.70 2.70 -7.96
CA PHE A 64 -1.76 2.97 -9.40
C PHE A 64 -2.19 1.76 -10.24
N VAL A 65 -1.76 0.56 -9.84
CA VAL A 65 -2.18 -0.69 -10.50
C VAL A 65 -3.61 -1.03 -10.08
N GLY A 66 -3.93 -0.95 -8.80
CA GLY A 66 -5.28 -1.24 -8.29
C GLY A 66 -6.35 -0.30 -8.85
N ASN A 67 -6.05 0.99 -9.03
CA ASN A 67 -6.95 1.94 -9.68
C ASN A 67 -7.28 1.53 -11.14
N ARG A 68 -6.31 0.97 -11.88
CA ARG A 68 -6.56 0.43 -13.23
C ARG A 68 -7.42 -0.83 -13.22
N LEU A 69 -7.49 -1.53 -12.08
CA LEU A 69 -8.38 -2.66 -11.83
C LEU A 69 -9.72 -2.22 -11.22
N ASN A 70 -9.98 -0.91 -11.10
CA ASN A 70 -11.14 -0.33 -10.42
C ASN A 70 -11.27 -0.73 -8.95
N LEU A 71 -10.14 -0.96 -8.26
CA LEU A 71 -10.15 -1.20 -6.82
C LEU A 71 -10.32 0.11 -6.04
N PRO A 72 -11.17 0.13 -5.01
CA PRO A 72 -11.36 1.30 -4.16
C PRO A 72 -10.21 1.38 -3.13
N LEU A 73 -9.06 1.91 -3.53
CA LEU A 73 -7.85 1.97 -2.69
C LEU A 73 -7.52 3.40 -2.27
N SER A 74 -7.07 3.58 -1.04
CA SER A 74 -6.56 4.86 -0.53
C SER A 74 -5.25 4.69 0.23
N GLY A 75 -4.34 5.66 0.12
CA GLY A 75 -3.10 5.66 0.91
C GLY A 75 -3.35 6.13 2.34
N VAL A 76 -2.67 5.55 3.31
CA VAL A 76 -2.79 5.86 4.74
C VAL A 76 -1.40 6.14 5.31
N GLY A 77 -1.20 7.37 5.77
CA GLY A 77 0.05 7.87 6.34
C GLY A 77 0.16 7.62 7.83
N MET A 78 0.08 6.36 8.26
CA MET A 78 0.23 5.94 9.66
C MET A 78 1.56 6.46 10.26
N PRO A 79 1.60 6.89 11.53
CA PRO A 79 2.86 7.25 12.19
C PRO A 79 3.92 6.16 12.03
N GLY A 80 5.13 6.55 11.61
CA GLY A 80 6.25 5.62 11.41
C GLY A 80 6.14 4.71 10.17
N HIS A 81 5.04 4.72 9.42
CA HIS A 81 4.86 3.81 8.28
C HIS A 81 3.94 4.36 7.17
N PHE A 82 3.68 3.58 6.12
CA PHE A 82 2.67 3.91 5.12
C PHE A 82 1.96 2.66 4.61
N LEU A 83 0.63 2.70 4.58
CA LEU A 83 -0.23 1.58 4.23
C LEU A 83 -1.17 1.94 3.08
N VAL A 84 -1.80 0.93 2.49
CA VAL A 84 -2.94 1.10 1.58
C VAL A 84 -4.19 0.55 2.22
N LYS A 85 -5.25 1.34 2.35
CA LYS A 85 -6.57 0.90 2.82
C LYS A 85 -7.42 0.45 1.64
N ILE A 86 -8.14 -0.65 1.83
CA ILE A 86 -9.19 -1.12 0.92
C ILE A 86 -10.52 -0.58 1.43
N GLU A 87 -11.13 0.31 0.65
CA GLU A 87 -12.39 0.96 1.00
C GLU A 87 -13.59 0.07 0.62
N GLY A 88 -14.72 0.28 1.28
CA GLY A 88 -15.99 -0.40 0.95
C GLY A 88 -16.11 -1.84 1.47
N GLU A 89 -15.10 -2.36 2.18
CA GLU A 89 -15.22 -3.61 2.95
C GLU A 89 -15.89 -3.33 4.32
N PRO A 90 -16.75 -4.23 4.84
CA PRO A 90 -17.38 -4.06 6.16
C PRO A 90 -16.37 -3.98 7.31
N ILE A 91 -15.25 -4.68 7.16
CA ILE A 91 -14.13 -4.68 8.10
C ILE A 91 -12.95 -4.00 7.39
N PRO A 92 -12.42 -2.89 7.93
CA PRO A 92 -11.26 -2.23 7.35
C PRO A 92 -10.09 -3.20 7.18
N GLN A 93 -9.55 -3.26 5.96
CA GLN A 93 -8.34 -4.02 5.65
C GLN A 93 -7.28 -3.07 5.11
N PHE A 94 -6.04 -3.31 5.53
CA PHE A 94 -4.88 -2.55 5.09
C PHE A 94 -3.87 -3.48 4.43
N VAL A 95 -3.09 -2.94 3.50
CA VAL A 95 -2.03 -3.64 2.79
C VAL A 95 -0.71 -2.93 3.10
N ASP A 96 0.21 -3.67 3.68
CA ASP A 96 1.57 -3.24 3.93
C ASP A 96 2.46 -3.58 2.73
N CYS A 97 2.61 -2.60 1.84
CA CYS A 97 3.38 -2.78 0.61
C CYS A 97 4.89 -2.89 0.86
N PHE A 98 5.39 -2.41 1.99
CA PHE A 98 6.81 -2.54 2.33
C PHE A 98 7.14 -3.95 2.86
N ASN A 99 6.21 -4.52 3.63
CA ASN A 99 6.32 -5.86 4.20
C ASN A 99 5.70 -6.94 3.30
N GLY A 100 5.92 -6.85 1.99
CA GLY A 100 5.55 -7.90 1.04
C GLY A 100 4.07 -7.97 0.69
N GLY A 101 3.32 -6.88 0.87
CA GLY A 101 1.88 -6.82 0.62
C GLY A 101 1.05 -7.55 1.68
N ALA A 102 1.56 -7.64 2.90
CA ALA A 102 0.88 -8.27 4.02
C ALA A 102 -0.46 -7.57 4.30
N PHE A 103 -1.48 -8.35 4.65
CA PHE A 103 -2.79 -7.83 5.01
C PHE A 103 -2.86 -7.62 6.51
N LEU A 104 -3.21 -6.40 6.90
CA LEU A 104 -3.33 -5.98 8.29
C LEU A 104 -4.79 -5.61 8.58
N ARG A 105 -5.17 -5.81 9.84
CA ARG A 105 -6.37 -5.25 10.46
C ARG A 105 -5.97 -4.06 11.31
N GLU A 106 -6.97 -3.30 11.74
CA GLU A 106 -6.78 -2.17 12.65
C GLU A 106 -6.02 -2.54 13.93
N GLN A 107 -6.29 -3.72 14.50
CA GLN A 107 -5.57 -4.23 15.69
C GLN A 107 -4.06 -4.40 15.44
N ASP A 108 -3.66 -4.83 14.25
CA ASP A 108 -2.23 -4.99 13.91
C ASP A 108 -1.55 -3.60 13.83
N CYS A 109 -2.27 -2.61 13.29
CA CYS A 109 -1.81 -1.23 13.21
C CYS A 109 -1.72 -0.57 14.60
N GLU A 110 -2.73 -0.77 15.45
CA GLU A 110 -2.74 -0.29 16.83
C GLU A 110 -1.56 -0.86 17.62
N GLN A 111 -1.29 -2.17 17.49
CA GLN A 111 -0.13 -2.81 18.11
C GLN A 111 1.19 -2.21 17.62
N PHE A 112 1.31 -1.92 16.32
CA PHE A 112 2.52 -1.28 15.77
C PHE A 112 2.75 0.12 16.36
N ILE A 113 1.69 0.93 16.46
CA ILE A 113 1.76 2.30 16.98
C ILE A 113 2.10 2.31 18.47
N THR A 114 1.41 1.49 19.27
CA THR A 114 1.63 1.39 20.72
C THR A 114 2.99 0.80 21.06
N ALA A 115 3.49 -0.18 20.29
CA ALA A 115 4.85 -0.70 20.43
C ALA A 115 5.94 0.35 20.13
N SER A 116 5.59 1.41 19.39
CA SER A 116 6.48 2.54 19.10
C SER A 116 6.44 3.62 20.19
N GLY A 117 5.68 3.41 21.28
CA GLY A 117 5.54 4.36 22.39
C GLY A 117 4.57 5.52 22.12
N LEU A 118 3.74 5.41 21.08
CA LEU A 118 2.70 6.39 20.76
C LEU A 118 1.32 5.87 21.19
N ASP A 119 0.49 6.75 21.73
CA ASP A 119 -0.92 6.42 21.98
C ASP A 119 -1.67 6.25 20.66
N TYR A 120 -2.53 5.23 20.58
CA TYR A 120 -3.33 4.99 19.38
C TYR A 120 -4.45 6.02 19.22
N SER A 121 -4.63 6.50 17.99
CA SER A 121 -5.82 7.26 17.56
C SER A 121 -6.35 6.68 16.25
N PRO A 122 -7.67 6.48 16.09
CA PRO A 122 -8.27 6.04 14.83
C PRO A 122 -7.94 6.94 13.63
N GLU A 123 -7.69 8.22 13.89
CA GLU A 123 -7.31 9.23 12.89
C GLU A 123 -6.02 8.84 12.13
N PHE A 124 -5.15 8.06 12.76
CA PHE A 124 -3.91 7.56 12.13
C PHE A 124 -4.16 6.60 10.98
N LEU A 125 -5.38 6.02 10.90
CA LEU A 125 -5.77 5.09 9.85
C LEU A 125 -6.73 5.71 8.82
N GLU A 126 -6.92 7.03 8.87
CA GLU A 126 -7.68 7.75 7.87
C GLU A 126 -6.92 7.91 6.55
N LYS A 127 -7.69 8.06 5.47
CA LYS A 127 -7.14 8.29 4.14
C LYS A 127 -6.29 9.56 4.12
N SER A 128 -5.08 9.44 3.61
CA SER A 128 -4.19 10.58 3.40
C SER A 128 -4.56 11.32 2.12
N PRO A 129 -4.69 12.66 2.15
CA PRO A 129 -4.90 13.45 0.95
C PRO A 129 -3.74 13.27 -0.04
N THR A 130 -4.03 13.16 -1.34
CA THR A 130 -3.02 12.99 -2.40
C THR A 130 -1.91 14.05 -2.33
N ARG A 131 -2.25 15.31 -2.03
CA ARG A 131 -1.26 16.40 -1.86
C ARG A 131 -0.23 16.09 -0.78
N LEU A 132 -0.64 15.45 0.31
CA LEU A 132 0.22 15.13 1.44
C LEU A 132 1.12 13.93 1.10
N ILE A 133 0.57 12.95 0.38
CA ILE A 133 1.33 11.80 -0.15
C ILE A 133 2.45 12.32 -1.06
N LEU A 134 2.12 13.17 -2.04
CA LEU A 134 3.10 13.78 -2.94
C LEU A 134 4.14 14.61 -2.17
N ALA A 135 3.71 15.45 -1.22
CA ALA A 135 4.63 16.23 -0.41
C ALA A 135 5.60 15.38 0.42
N ARG A 136 5.21 14.16 0.83
CA ARG A 136 6.10 13.21 1.52
C ARG A 136 7.08 12.50 0.57
N MET A 137 6.74 12.35 -0.70
CA MET A 137 7.62 11.75 -1.71
C MET A 137 8.68 12.72 -2.25
N LEU A 138 8.48 14.03 -2.09
CA LEU A 138 9.36 15.11 -2.57
C LEU A 138 10.41 15.57 -1.55
N ARG A 139 10.50 14.91 -0.39
CA ARG A 139 11.45 15.24 0.68
C ARG A 139 12.76 14.50 0.53
#